data_AF-A0A3M3FMG7-F1
#
_entry.id   AF-A0A3M3FMG7-F1
#
_cell.length_a   1.000
_cell.length_b   1.000
_cell.length_c   1.000
_cell.angle_alpha   90.00
_cell.angle_beta   90.00
_cell.angle_gamma   90.00
#
_symmetry.space_group_name_H-M   'P 1'
#
loop_
_entity.id
_entity.type
_entity.pdbx_description
1 polymer ?
#
loop_
_entity_poly.entity_id
_entity_poly.type
_entity_poly.pdbx_seq_one_letter_code
_entity_poly.pdbx_strand_id
1 'polypeptide(L)'
;MSNTVESRINESFRDALVAYYLSEVVPNSPLLRRLGLDQRLKTANDLYEFFLLDNQVGNEVQTSHVASAISSLQQLINGTLLGMEPGYDTLLPTEARFVEWRDRSSQYPIWAANMQLALYPEIYISPALRLKKSSYFAQLENDINQNRINIDTTQEAVKSYLASFEEVANLTIINGYIDSDRFAEGKYYFIGKSRAENIYYWRTVDMNERAYKEGTEGPKYDNPTPGAWSDWNRAEIGINANTLERTIRPVFFNNRLFVTWVDLIHVTEEVEVTLPDGTIEADIDGGFPVNPPPSIAPVTVITPNVRLALNISYKKYDDSWSAPQIYMDVTTPNAFTRADKPVNLERDLNTIAIYDVSASPESLFIAMYAGETLVEGDADGSSSTYTFLHTAFIDKNFNKRQAFPVDNHVEAMAYDDDPELQQPRVRKTCWAFELKNKENFQFTWRVVITVLKVKTQSAHDDDPAWNYNNLQKKKKK
;
A
#
# COMPACT_ATOMS: atom_id res chain seq x y z
N MET A 1 -16.85 50.65 41.72
CA MET A 1 -17.27 51.16 40.40
C MET A 1 -18.59 51.89 40.61
N SER A 2 -18.72 53.11 40.10
CA SER A 2 -19.84 53.99 40.46
C SER A 2 -21.12 53.56 39.76
N ASN A 3 -22.08 53.00 40.52
CA ASN A 3 -23.46 52.76 40.09
C ASN A 3 -24.11 54.09 39.68
N THR A 4 -23.92 54.51 38.43
CA THR A 4 -24.53 55.72 37.88
C THR A 4 -26.05 55.57 37.84
N VAL A 5 -26.76 56.69 37.91
CA VAL A 5 -28.23 56.70 37.80
C VAL A 5 -28.67 56.09 36.46
N GLU A 6 -27.93 56.37 35.39
CA GLU A 6 -28.14 55.80 34.05
C GLU A 6 -28.04 54.27 34.03
N SER A 7 -27.08 53.68 34.74
CA SER A 7 -26.94 52.23 34.84
C SER A 7 -28.21 51.58 35.40
N ARG A 8 -28.74 52.14 36.50
CA ARG A 8 -29.97 51.65 37.13
C ARG A 8 -31.20 51.86 36.26
N ILE A 9 -31.25 53.01 35.57
CA ILE A 9 -32.33 53.32 34.65
C ILE A 9 -32.34 52.31 33.50
N ASN A 10 -31.20 52.02 32.87
CA ASN A 10 -31.13 51.08 31.76
C ASN A 10 -31.49 49.65 32.18
N GLU A 11 -31.02 49.19 33.34
CA GLU A 11 -31.37 47.87 33.87
C GLU A 11 -32.87 47.78 34.22
N SER A 12 -33.44 48.80 34.86
CA SER A 12 -34.88 48.83 35.14
C SER A 12 -35.74 48.92 33.87
N PHE A 13 -35.30 49.66 32.85
CA PHE A 13 -35.98 49.71 31.55
C PHE A 13 -35.94 48.36 30.84
N ARG A 14 -34.78 47.69 30.83
CA ARG A 14 -34.63 46.34 30.28
C ARG A 14 -35.59 45.37 30.97
N ASP A 15 -35.60 45.33 32.29
CA ASP A 15 -36.47 44.43 33.06
C ASP A 15 -37.96 44.71 32.79
N ALA A 16 -38.35 45.99 32.72
CA ALA A 16 -39.70 46.40 32.40
C ALA A 16 -40.11 46.01 30.97
N LEU A 17 -39.21 46.19 29.99
CA LEU A 17 -39.45 45.81 28.59
C LEU A 17 -39.55 44.30 28.41
N VAL A 18 -38.69 43.53 29.09
CA VAL A 18 -38.75 42.06 29.09
C VAL A 18 -40.08 41.59 29.67
N ALA A 19 -40.49 42.13 30.82
CA ALA A 19 -41.76 41.79 31.45
C ALA A 19 -42.95 42.15 30.54
N TYR A 20 -42.95 43.36 29.97
CA TYR A 20 -43.99 43.82 29.05
C TYR A 20 -44.08 42.96 27.78
N TYR A 21 -42.93 42.58 27.21
CA TYR A 21 -42.90 41.76 26.01
C TYR A 21 -43.51 40.37 26.27
N LEU A 22 -43.16 39.74 27.40
CA LEU A 22 -43.70 38.44 27.81
C LEU A 22 -45.19 38.49 28.16
N SER A 23 -45.66 39.54 28.86
CA SER A 23 -47.04 39.59 29.35
C SER A 23 -48.04 40.12 28.32
N GLU A 24 -47.65 41.12 27.51
CA GLU A 24 -48.57 41.82 26.63
C GLU A 24 -48.31 41.51 25.15
N VAL A 25 -47.06 41.50 24.70
CA VAL A 25 -46.74 41.37 23.26
C VAL A 25 -46.84 39.92 22.78
N VAL A 26 -46.22 38.98 23.49
CA VAL A 26 -46.23 37.56 23.15
C VAL A 26 -47.66 37.01 23.08
N PRO A 27 -48.54 37.25 24.08
CA PRO A 27 -49.89 36.73 24.04
C PRO A 27 -50.76 37.46 23.03
N ASN A 28 -50.62 38.77 22.79
CA ASN A 28 -51.57 39.50 21.95
C ASN A 28 -51.18 39.59 20.47
N SER A 29 -49.95 39.20 20.10
CA SER A 29 -49.49 39.24 18.70
C SER A 29 -50.08 38.10 17.85
N PRO A 30 -50.84 38.40 16.77
CA PRO A 30 -51.37 37.37 15.88
C PRO A 30 -50.28 36.56 15.18
N LEU A 31 -49.13 37.17 14.91
CA LEU A 31 -48.00 36.53 14.22
C LEU A 31 -47.32 35.49 15.12
N LEU A 32 -47.06 35.83 16.38
CA LEU A 32 -46.40 34.93 17.33
C LEU A 32 -47.30 33.73 17.68
N ARG A 33 -48.61 33.96 17.84
CA ARG A 33 -49.60 32.88 18.01
C ARG A 33 -49.64 31.94 16.80
N ARG A 34 -49.57 32.47 15.57
CA ARG A 34 -49.56 31.64 14.36
C ARG A 34 -48.33 30.72 14.30
N LEU A 35 -47.20 31.16 14.86
CA LEU A 35 -45.96 30.39 14.93
C LEU A 35 -45.89 29.46 16.17
N GLY A 36 -46.91 29.45 17.03
CA GLY A 36 -46.93 28.66 18.27
C GLY A 36 -45.90 29.12 19.32
N LEU A 37 -45.37 30.34 19.18
CA LEU A 37 -44.34 30.90 20.07
C LEU A 37 -44.92 31.39 21.40
N ASP A 38 -46.23 31.63 21.48
CA ASP A 38 -46.96 32.00 22.70
C ASP A 38 -46.86 30.94 23.80
N GLN A 39 -46.69 29.67 23.42
CA GLN A 39 -46.53 28.56 24.36
C GLN A 39 -45.07 28.30 24.75
N ARG A 40 -44.11 28.82 23.96
CA ARG A 40 -42.67 28.59 24.14
C ARG A 40 -41.97 29.73 24.87
N LEU A 41 -42.36 30.98 24.60
CA LEU A 41 -41.75 32.17 25.20
C LEU A 41 -42.41 32.50 26.54
N LYS A 42 -41.90 31.98 27.65
CA LYS A 42 -42.47 32.21 29.00
C LYS A 42 -41.50 32.92 29.94
N THR A 43 -40.20 32.76 29.71
CA THR A 43 -39.14 33.24 30.58
C THR A 43 -38.21 34.19 29.84
N ALA A 44 -37.42 34.96 30.58
CA ALA A 44 -36.38 35.81 30.00
C ALA A 44 -35.35 35.01 29.20
N ASN A 45 -35.04 33.78 29.63
CA ASN A 45 -34.13 32.87 28.92
C ASN A 45 -34.70 32.45 27.57
N ASP A 46 -36.01 32.18 27.48
CA ASP A 46 -36.65 31.84 26.20
C ASP A 46 -36.56 33.01 25.20
N LEU A 47 -36.63 34.25 25.70
CA LEU A 47 -36.40 35.44 24.86
C LEU A 47 -34.94 35.58 24.43
N TYR A 48 -33.98 35.27 25.31
CA TYR A 48 -32.57 35.23 24.96
C TYR A 48 -32.31 34.21 23.83
N GLU A 49 -32.81 32.98 23.98
CA GLU A 49 -32.66 31.94 22.97
C GLU A 49 -33.32 32.34 21.64
N PHE A 50 -34.51 32.94 21.69
CA PHE A 50 -35.24 33.35 20.49
C PHE A 50 -34.61 34.55 19.76
N PHE A 51 -34.17 35.58 20.50
CA PHE A 51 -33.55 36.76 19.90
C PHE A 51 -32.05 36.63 19.71
N LEU A 52 -31.42 35.58 20.26
CA LEU A 52 -29.97 35.35 20.24
C LEU A 52 -29.19 36.51 20.88
N LEU A 53 -29.84 37.22 21.80
CA LEU A 53 -29.33 38.42 22.46
C LEU A 53 -29.68 38.36 23.94
N ASP A 54 -28.66 38.48 24.77
CA ASP A 54 -28.80 38.36 26.22
C ASP A 54 -29.51 39.60 26.79
N ASN A 55 -30.69 39.37 27.36
CA ASN A 55 -31.56 40.38 27.97
C ASN A 55 -31.38 40.49 29.49
N GLN A 56 -30.37 39.81 30.06
CA GLN A 56 -30.04 39.84 31.49
C GLN A 56 -28.66 40.46 31.77
N VAL A 57 -27.97 40.96 30.74
CA VAL A 57 -26.66 41.63 30.86
C VAL A 57 -26.77 42.98 31.57
N GLY A 58 -25.91 43.23 32.55
CA GLY A 58 -25.80 44.52 33.24
C GLY A 58 -25.23 45.64 32.35
N ASN A 59 -25.53 46.90 32.67
CA ASN A 59 -25.16 48.04 31.83
C ASN A 59 -23.64 48.29 31.73
N GLU A 60 -22.85 47.65 32.59
CA GLU A 60 -21.38 47.76 32.62
C GLU A 60 -20.70 47.06 31.43
N VAL A 61 -21.36 46.09 30.80
CA VAL A 61 -20.78 45.30 29.71
C VAL A 61 -20.87 46.08 28.40
N GLN A 62 -19.72 46.51 27.88
CA GLN A 62 -19.64 47.21 26.61
C GLN A 62 -19.34 46.23 25.47
N THR A 63 -20.16 46.26 24.42
CA THR A 63 -19.95 45.50 23.18
C THR A 63 -20.18 46.40 21.97
N SER A 64 -19.52 46.11 20.85
CA SER A 64 -19.84 46.79 19.59
C SER A 64 -21.03 46.12 18.91
N HIS A 65 -21.79 46.87 18.10
CA HIS A 65 -22.92 46.31 17.36
C HIS A 65 -22.51 45.13 16.47
N VAL A 66 -21.33 45.20 15.85
CA VAL A 66 -20.80 44.13 15.00
C VAL A 66 -20.46 42.89 15.83
N ALA A 67 -19.81 43.06 16.98
CA ALA A 67 -19.47 41.93 17.86
C ALA A 67 -20.73 41.23 18.39
N SER A 68 -21.75 42.00 18.79
CA SER A 68 -23.03 41.45 19.22
C SER A 68 -23.71 40.63 18.12
N ALA A 69 -23.75 41.15 16.88
CA ALA A 69 -24.33 40.45 15.74
C ALA A 69 -23.57 39.16 15.39
N ILE A 70 -22.23 39.18 15.49
CA ILE A 70 -21.39 37.98 15.29
C ILE A 70 -21.73 36.92 16.34
N SER A 71 -21.83 37.29 17.62
CA SER A 71 -22.17 36.34 18.69
C SER A 71 -23.55 35.72 18.48
N SER A 72 -24.56 36.51 18.10
CA SER A 72 -25.89 36.01 17.78
C SER A 72 -25.88 35.00 16.63
N LEU A 73 -25.14 35.31 15.55
CA LEU A 73 -24.99 34.39 14.41
C LEU A 73 -24.23 33.12 14.78
N GLN A 74 -23.17 33.22 15.57
CA GLN A 74 -22.42 32.06 16.07
C GLN A 74 -23.29 31.14 16.91
N GLN A 75 -24.11 31.71 17.81
CA GLN A 75 -25.07 30.94 18.61
C GLN A 75 -26.07 30.20 17.72
N LEU A 76 -26.65 30.86 16.72
CA LEU A 76 -27.57 30.24 15.77
C LEU A 76 -26.93 29.10 14.98
N ILE A 77 -25.73 29.31 14.45
CA ILE A 77 -25.03 28.28 13.68
C ILE A 77 -24.72 27.08 14.57
N ASN A 78 -24.29 27.30 15.82
CA ASN A 78 -24.06 26.21 16.75
C ASN A 78 -25.37 25.48 17.13
N GLY A 79 -26.47 26.21 17.37
CA GLY A 79 -27.77 25.62 17.67
C GLY A 79 -28.31 24.77 16.52
N THR A 80 -28.18 25.25 15.28
CA THR A 80 -28.58 24.48 14.08
C THR A 80 -27.72 23.24 13.87
N LEU A 81 -26.40 23.33 14.07
CA LEU A 81 -25.49 22.18 13.93
C LEU A 81 -25.69 21.12 15.04
N LEU A 82 -26.14 21.53 16.22
CA LEU A 82 -26.47 20.64 17.33
C LEU A 82 -27.89 20.06 17.23
N GLY A 83 -28.68 20.45 16.22
CA GLY A 83 -30.08 20.05 16.09
C GLY A 83 -30.97 20.58 17.22
N MET A 84 -30.59 21.70 17.84
CA MET A 84 -31.39 22.36 18.89
C MET A 84 -32.41 23.34 18.30
N GLU A 85 -32.18 23.80 17.07
CA GLU A 85 -33.07 24.72 16.38
C GLU A 85 -34.21 23.99 15.65
N PRO A 86 -35.48 24.40 15.86
CA PRO A 86 -36.63 23.76 15.24
C PRO A 86 -36.55 23.73 13.71
N GLY A 87 -36.76 22.55 13.11
CA GLY A 87 -36.72 22.37 11.66
C GLY A 87 -35.32 22.11 11.10
N TYR A 88 -34.30 22.09 11.95
CA TYR A 88 -32.93 21.70 11.60
C TYR A 88 -32.53 20.32 12.16
N ASP A 89 -33.47 19.59 12.77
CA ASP A 89 -33.25 18.26 13.35
C ASP A 89 -32.75 17.23 12.32
N THR A 90 -33.08 17.44 11.03
CA THR A 90 -32.65 16.60 9.90
C THR A 90 -31.48 17.19 9.12
N LEU A 91 -30.93 18.32 9.56
CA LEU A 91 -29.78 18.93 8.90
C LEU A 91 -28.55 18.05 9.19
N LEU A 92 -28.13 17.28 8.18
CA LEU A 92 -26.89 16.50 8.23
C LEU A 92 -25.82 17.25 7.43
N PRO A 93 -25.06 18.17 8.06
CA PRO A 93 -23.92 18.77 7.39
C PRO A 93 -22.94 17.68 6.99
N THR A 94 -22.38 17.78 5.79
CA THR A 94 -21.23 16.95 5.40
C THR A 94 -20.10 17.15 6.41
N GLU A 95 -19.36 16.09 6.72
CA GLU A 95 -18.22 16.14 7.66
C GLU A 95 -17.27 17.31 7.36
N ALA A 96 -16.99 17.56 6.07
CA ALA A 96 -16.18 18.69 5.62
C ALA A 96 -16.71 20.06 6.09
N ARG A 97 -18.03 20.30 6.02
CA ARG A 97 -18.63 21.57 6.45
C ARG A 97 -18.61 21.72 7.97
N PHE A 98 -18.80 20.62 8.68
CA PHE A 98 -18.73 20.60 10.13
C PHE A 98 -17.30 20.93 10.62
N VAL A 99 -16.30 20.29 10.02
CA VAL A 99 -14.88 20.55 10.30
C VAL A 99 -14.50 22.00 9.96
N GLU A 100 -14.94 22.52 8.80
CA GLU A 100 -14.69 23.92 8.41
C GLU A 100 -15.26 24.92 9.42
N TRP A 101 -16.49 24.69 9.90
CA TRP A 101 -17.06 25.53 10.94
C TRP A 101 -16.28 25.41 12.24
N ARG A 102 -16.11 24.19 12.76
CA ARG A 102 -15.49 23.91 14.05
C ARG A 102 -14.07 24.47 14.12
N ASP A 103 -13.24 24.18 13.11
CA ASP A 103 -11.79 24.39 13.18
C ASP A 103 -11.35 25.72 12.56
N ARG A 104 -12.16 26.35 11.70
CA ARG A 104 -11.73 27.54 10.93
C ARG A 104 -12.64 28.75 11.06
N SER A 105 -13.96 28.55 11.09
CA SER A 105 -14.92 29.66 10.98
C SER A 105 -15.65 30.04 12.29
N SER A 106 -15.63 29.16 13.30
CA SER A 106 -16.40 29.34 14.55
C SER A 106 -15.93 30.54 15.38
N GLN A 107 -14.65 30.91 15.30
CA GLN A 107 -14.06 32.01 16.07
C GLN A 107 -13.42 33.03 15.13
N TYR A 108 -13.74 34.31 15.35
CA TYR A 108 -13.23 35.40 14.51
C TYR A 108 -11.69 35.43 14.40
N PRO A 109 -10.89 35.28 15.48
CA PRO A 109 -9.43 35.29 15.36
C PRO A 109 -8.88 34.16 14.49
N ILE A 110 -9.47 32.95 14.60
CA ILE A 110 -9.07 31.79 13.81
C ILE A 110 -9.45 31.98 12.34
N TRP A 111 -10.66 32.47 12.09
CA TRP A 111 -11.11 32.80 10.74
C TRP A 111 -10.20 33.86 10.09
N ALA A 112 -9.90 34.93 10.82
CA ALA A 112 -9.03 36.01 10.35
C ALA A 112 -7.61 35.49 10.05
N ALA A 113 -7.05 34.64 10.91
CA ALA A 113 -5.76 34.00 10.68
C ALA A 113 -5.78 33.08 9.44
N ASN A 114 -6.86 32.33 9.23
CA ASN A 114 -7.03 31.49 8.03
C ASN A 114 -7.09 32.32 6.75
N MET A 115 -7.83 33.45 6.76
CA MET A 115 -7.88 34.38 5.63
C MET A 115 -6.52 35.03 5.37
N GLN A 116 -5.82 35.43 6.45
CA GLN A 116 -4.49 36.01 6.35
C GLN A 116 -3.47 34.99 5.83
N LEU A 117 -3.55 33.73 6.23
CA LEU A 117 -2.69 32.65 5.72
C LEU A 117 -2.87 32.45 4.21
N ALA A 118 -4.11 32.53 3.72
CA ALA A 118 -4.41 32.39 2.30
C ALA A 118 -3.90 33.57 1.46
N LEU A 119 -3.95 34.80 2.00
CA LEU A 119 -3.56 36.02 1.30
C LEU A 119 -2.08 36.38 1.45
N TYR A 120 -1.52 36.12 2.63
CA TYR A 120 -0.18 36.51 3.06
C TYR A 120 0.55 35.34 3.74
N PRO A 121 0.83 34.25 3.01
CA PRO A 121 1.49 33.07 3.55
C PRO A 121 2.89 33.37 4.12
N GLU A 122 3.58 34.40 3.61
CA GLU A 122 4.90 34.84 4.05
C GLU A 122 4.96 35.23 5.53
N ILE A 123 3.83 35.65 6.13
CA ILE A 123 3.73 35.97 7.55
C ILE A 123 3.82 34.70 8.41
N TYR A 124 3.41 33.56 7.85
CA TYR A 124 3.35 32.27 8.54
C TYR A 124 4.49 31.32 8.16
N ILE A 125 5.23 31.60 7.08
CA ILE A 125 6.37 30.78 6.68
C ILE A 125 7.51 31.00 7.68
N SER A 126 7.79 29.97 8.46
CA SER A 126 8.99 29.87 9.28
C SER A 126 9.82 28.66 8.84
N PRO A 127 11.11 28.82 8.46
CA PRO A 127 11.96 27.71 8.04
C PRO A 127 12.04 26.58 9.08
N ALA A 128 12.04 26.94 10.36
CA ALA A 128 12.11 26.00 11.48
C ALA A 128 10.79 25.23 11.70
N LEU A 129 9.65 25.73 11.22
CA LEU A 129 8.33 25.08 11.42
C LEU A 129 7.79 24.42 10.15
N ARG A 130 8.64 24.22 9.13
CA ARG A 130 8.25 23.51 7.91
C ARG A 130 7.72 22.12 8.24
N LEU A 131 6.47 21.85 7.88
CA LEU A 131 5.86 20.51 7.95
C LEU A 131 6.42 19.66 6.80
N LYS A 132 6.74 18.37 7.05
CA LYS A 132 7.43 17.45 6.12
C LYS A 132 8.88 17.87 5.77
N LYS A 133 9.74 18.01 6.77
CA LYS A 133 11.20 18.09 6.56
C LYS A 133 11.74 16.72 6.21
N SER A 134 12.70 16.65 5.29
CA SER A 134 13.45 15.43 5.08
C SER A 134 14.32 15.12 6.29
N SER A 135 14.62 13.83 6.49
CA SER A 135 15.54 13.38 7.55
C SER A 135 16.89 14.10 7.45
N TYR A 136 17.40 14.28 6.24
CA TYR A 136 18.63 15.01 5.95
C TYR A 136 18.57 16.49 6.38
N PHE A 137 17.44 17.17 6.13
CA PHE A 137 17.28 18.56 6.54
C PHE A 137 17.13 18.69 8.06
N ALA A 138 16.43 17.75 8.70
CA ALA A 138 16.33 17.69 10.16
C ALA A 138 17.70 17.44 10.80
N GLN A 139 18.55 16.61 10.18
CA GLN A 139 19.93 16.42 10.64
C GLN A 139 20.76 17.69 10.52
N LEU A 140 20.69 18.42 9.39
CA LEU A 140 21.35 19.71 9.22
C LEU A 140 20.92 20.73 10.30
N GLU A 141 19.62 20.80 10.60
CA GLU A 141 19.09 21.67 11.65
C GLU A 141 19.64 21.29 13.04
N ASN A 142 19.73 20.00 13.33
CA ASN A 142 20.33 19.50 14.57
C ASN A 142 21.83 19.85 14.66
N ASP A 143 22.60 19.65 13.59
CA ASP A 143 24.04 19.91 13.54
C ASP A 143 24.35 21.40 13.74
N ILE A 144 23.52 22.28 13.17
CA ILE A 144 23.62 23.74 13.35
C ILE A 144 23.21 24.15 14.77
N ASN A 145 22.16 23.56 15.33
CA ASN A 145 21.64 23.91 16.66
C ASN A 145 22.56 23.47 17.81
N GLN A 146 23.31 22.39 17.65
CA GLN A 146 24.23 21.89 18.69
C GLN A 146 25.51 22.71 18.83
N ASN A 147 25.97 23.31 17.74
CA ASN A 147 27.24 24.02 17.69
C ASN A 147 27.07 25.53 17.88
N ARG A 148 28.10 26.18 18.43
CA ARG A 148 28.15 27.65 18.37
C ARG A 148 28.21 28.07 16.90
N ILE A 149 27.27 28.90 16.48
CA ILE A 149 27.19 29.39 15.10
C ILE A 149 28.43 30.24 14.81
N ASN A 150 29.34 29.67 14.02
CA ASN A 150 30.48 30.35 13.40
C ASN A 150 30.64 29.83 11.96
N ILE A 151 31.53 30.45 11.18
CA ILE A 151 31.64 30.13 9.75
C ILE A 151 32.13 28.69 9.52
N ASP A 152 33.04 28.21 10.35
CA ASP A 152 33.65 26.88 10.21
C ASP A 152 32.65 25.77 10.53
N THR A 153 31.92 25.88 11.65
CA THR A 153 30.90 24.92 12.07
C THR A 153 29.73 24.87 11.09
N THR A 154 29.31 26.03 10.56
CA THR A 154 28.26 26.10 9.55
C THR A 154 28.71 25.45 8.24
N GLN A 155 29.94 25.70 7.81
CA GLN A 155 30.49 25.11 6.60
C GLN A 155 30.61 23.58 6.71
N GLU A 156 31.00 23.07 7.88
CA GLU A 156 31.06 21.64 8.15
C GLU A 156 29.67 20.99 8.10
N ALA A 157 28.67 21.58 8.76
CA ALA A 157 27.29 21.10 8.73
C ALA A 157 26.72 21.05 7.30
N VAL A 158 26.97 22.10 6.50
CA VAL A 158 26.55 22.13 5.09
C VAL A 158 27.27 21.07 4.25
N LYS A 159 28.57 20.84 4.47
CA LYS A 159 29.32 19.77 3.78
C LYS A 159 28.77 18.39 4.11
N SER A 160 28.45 18.12 5.38
CA SER A 160 27.82 16.88 5.83
C SER A 160 26.47 16.65 5.13
N TYR A 161 25.64 17.70 5.07
CA TYR A 161 24.37 17.65 4.34
C TYR A 161 24.55 17.37 2.85
N LEU A 162 25.51 18.02 2.18
CA LEU A 162 25.79 17.80 0.75
C LEU A 162 26.30 16.38 0.47
N ALA A 163 27.13 15.81 1.34
CA ALA A 163 27.59 14.43 1.23
C ALA A 163 26.40 13.44 1.32
N SER A 164 25.51 13.65 2.30
CA SER A 164 24.30 12.83 2.46
C SER A 164 23.34 12.98 1.26
N PHE A 165 23.25 14.18 0.69
CA PHE A 165 22.46 14.44 -0.50
C PHE A 165 23.02 13.74 -1.76
N GLU A 166 24.34 13.75 -1.94
CA GLU A 166 25.00 13.09 -3.08
C GLU A 166 24.71 11.59 -3.14
N GLU A 167 24.66 10.93 -1.98
CA GLU A 167 24.31 9.52 -1.88
C GLU A 167 22.89 9.23 -2.44
N VAL A 168 21.92 10.05 -2.04
CA VAL A 168 20.51 9.91 -2.42
C VAL A 168 20.25 10.34 -3.87
N ALA A 169 20.99 11.34 -4.36
CA ALA A 169 20.85 11.84 -5.72
C ALA A 169 21.29 10.81 -6.77
N ASN A 170 22.22 9.93 -6.43
CA ASN A 170 22.80 8.93 -7.34
C ASN A 170 22.21 7.52 -7.19
N LEU A 171 21.03 7.38 -6.60
CA LEU A 171 20.36 6.09 -6.44
C LEU A 171 19.89 5.52 -7.79
N THR A 172 20.17 4.23 -8.01
CA THR A 172 19.64 3.48 -9.16
C THR A 172 18.40 2.70 -8.71
N ILE A 173 17.27 2.86 -9.40
CA ILE A 173 16.04 2.11 -9.10
C ILE A 173 16.21 0.66 -9.55
N ILE A 174 15.94 -0.28 -8.66
CA ILE A 174 15.99 -1.72 -8.94
C ILE A 174 14.62 -2.23 -9.35
N ASN A 175 13.61 -1.92 -8.53
CA ASN A 175 12.25 -2.42 -8.76
C ASN A 175 11.20 -1.55 -8.07
N GLY A 176 9.93 -1.86 -8.36
CA GLY A 176 8.80 -1.21 -7.72
C GLY A 176 7.54 -2.08 -7.70
N TYR A 177 6.59 -1.67 -6.88
CA TYR A 177 5.32 -2.36 -6.65
C TYR A 177 4.16 -1.39 -6.54
N ILE A 178 3.00 -1.77 -7.08
CA ILE A 178 1.78 -0.96 -7.05
C ILE A 178 0.73 -1.65 -6.16
N ASP A 179 0.29 -0.97 -5.11
CA ASP A 179 -0.64 -1.52 -4.11
C ASP A 179 -2.10 -1.64 -4.60
N SER A 180 -2.43 -1.14 -5.79
CA SER A 180 -3.78 -1.15 -6.32
C SER A 180 -3.85 -1.74 -7.73
N ASP A 181 -5.00 -2.34 -8.06
CA ASP A 181 -5.41 -2.68 -9.42
C ASP A 181 -5.81 -1.43 -10.24
N ARG A 182 -6.07 -0.30 -9.56
CA ARG A 182 -6.31 1.02 -10.16
C ARG A 182 -5.03 1.84 -10.11
N PHE A 183 -4.19 1.71 -11.13
CA PHE A 183 -2.88 2.38 -11.22
C PHE A 183 -2.93 3.91 -11.02
N ALA A 184 -4.04 4.54 -11.42
CA ALA A 184 -4.28 5.97 -11.25
C ALA A 184 -4.46 6.42 -9.78
N GLU A 185 -4.80 5.49 -8.88
CA GLU A 185 -5.19 5.78 -7.48
C GLU A 185 -4.35 4.98 -6.47
N GLY A 186 -3.36 4.23 -6.95
CA GLY A 186 -2.51 3.38 -6.13
C GLY A 186 -1.31 4.10 -5.53
N LYS A 187 -0.80 3.56 -4.42
CA LYS A 187 0.55 3.89 -3.92
C LYS A 187 1.58 3.01 -4.60
N TYR A 188 2.65 3.65 -5.05
CA TYR A 188 3.76 2.99 -5.71
C TYR A 188 4.93 2.97 -4.73
N TYR A 189 5.55 1.81 -4.60
CA TYR A 189 6.72 1.58 -3.76
C TYR A 189 7.91 1.36 -4.67
N PHE A 190 9.01 2.04 -4.39
CA PHE A 190 10.26 1.87 -5.14
C PHE A 190 11.37 1.42 -4.20
N ILE A 191 12.25 0.57 -4.73
CA ILE A 191 13.52 0.23 -4.10
C ILE A 191 14.64 0.73 -5.01
N GLY A 192 15.54 1.51 -4.43
CA GLY A 192 16.76 1.99 -5.05
C GLY A 192 18.00 1.48 -4.32
N LYS A 193 19.14 1.52 -5.01
CA LYS A 193 20.43 1.13 -4.47
C LYS A 193 21.46 2.24 -4.69
N SER A 194 22.26 2.48 -3.67
CA SER A 194 23.43 3.37 -3.72
C SER A 194 24.55 2.73 -4.52
N ARG A 195 25.18 3.54 -5.39
CA ARG A 195 26.29 3.09 -6.25
C ARG A 195 27.56 2.79 -5.48
N ALA A 196 27.79 3.50 -4.38
CA ALA A 196 29.05 3.44 -3.64
C ALA A 196 29.04 2.33 -2.57
N GLU A 197 27.96 2.22 -1.79
CA GLU A 197 27.98 1.45 -0.54
C GLU A 197 27.10 0.20 -0.55
N ASN A 198 26.50 -0.16 -1.70
CA ASN A 198 25.50 -1.25 -1.81
C ASN A 198 24.36 -1.14 -0.80
N ILE A 199 24.05 0.08 -0.34
CA ILE A 199 22.94 0.35 0.58
C ILE A 199 21.64 0.48 -0.22
N TYR A 200 20.58 -0.11 0.32
CA TYR A 200 19.26 -0.05 -0.27
C TYR A 200 18.42 1.06 0.37
N TYR A 201 17.60 1.67 -0.46
CA TYR A 201 16.69 2.74 -0.10
C TYR A 201 15.31 2.42 -0.62
N TRP A 202 14.27 2.90 0.08
CA TRP A 202 12.91 2.80 -0.40
C TRP A 202 12.21 4.15 -0.32
N ARG A 203 11.26 4.39 -1.22
CA ARG A 203 10.37 5.55 -1.18
C ARG A 203 9.00 5.18 -1.74
N THR A 204 8.03 6.05 -1.52
CA THR A 204 6.69 5.93 -2.08
C THR A 204 6.29 7.15 -2.88
N VAL A 205 5.34 6.96 -3.77
CA VAL A 205 4.55 8.04 -4.37
C VAL A 205 3.07 7.69 -4.29
N ASP A 206 2.26 8.65 -3.87
CA ASP A 206 0.81 8.50 -3.83
C ASP A 206 0.18 9.08 -5.11
N MET A 207 -0.33 8.23 -5.99
CA MET A 207 -0.97 8.69 -7.23
C MET A 207 -2.32 9.36 -7.00
N ASN A 208 -2.90 9.29 -5.79
CA ASN A 208 -4.09 10.09 -5.48
C ASN A 208 -3.78 11.57 -5.35
N GLU A 209 -2.55 11.94 -4.95
CA GLU A 209 -2.09 13.32 -4.83
C GLU A 209 -1.65 13.91 -6.19
N ARG A 210 -2.43 13.65 -7.23
CA ARG A 210 -2.32 14.28 -8.56
C ARG A 210 -3.21 15.51 -8.62
N ALA A 211 -2.72 16.57 -9.26
CA ALA A 211 -3.49 17.78 -9.45
C ALA A 211 -4.68 17.53 -10.39
N TYR A 212 -5.83 18.11 -10.08
CA TYR A 212 -6.98 18.15 -11.00
C TYR A 212 -6.67 19.07 -12.17
N LYS A 213 -7.15 18.72 -13.38
CA LYS A 213 -6.96 19.56 -14.58
C LYS A 213 -7.70 20.89 -14.45
N GLU A 214 -8.91 20.87 -13.92
CA GLU A 214 -9.75 22.04 -13.66
C GLU A 214 -10.47 21.87 -12.33
N GLY A 215 -10.54 22.94 -11.53
CA GLY A 215 -11.28 22.94 -10.27
C GLY A 215 -10.73 21.98 -9.21
N THR A 216 -11.63 21.45 -8.37
CA THR A 216 -11.34 20.53 -7.26
C THR A 216 -11.85 19.11 -7.51
N GLU A 217 -12.49 18.87 -8.67
CA GLU A 217 -13.10 17.60 -9.05
C GLU A 217 -12.88 17.36 -10.56
N GLY A 218 -12.82 16.10 -10.97
CA GLY A 218 -12.70 15.72 -12.39
C GLY A 218 -11.39 15.00 -12.75
N PRO A 219 -10.98 15.01 -14.03
CA PRO A 219 -9.80 14.28 -14.48
C PRO A 219 -8.52 14.89 -13.90
N LYS A 220 -7.65 14.04 -13.35
CA LYS A 220 -6.33 14.44 -12.83
C LYS A 220 -5.28 14.47 -13.95
N TYR A 221 -4.21 15.23 -13.74
CA TYR A 221 -3.00 15.10 -14.56
C TYR A 221 -2.34 13.73 -14.35
N ASP A 222 -1.62 13.25 -15.35
CA ASP A 222 -0.91 11.96 -15.25
C ASP A 222 0.28 12.05 -14.30
N ASN A 223 0.94 13.21 -14.25
CA ASN A 223 2.10 13.44 -13.40
C ASN A 223 1.67 13.72 -11.94
N PRO A 224 2.27 13.04 -10.94
CA PRO A 224 2.06 13.33 -9.52
C PRO A 224 2.54 14.73 -9.16
N THR A 225 1.90 15.34 -8.17
CA THR A 225 2.40 16.61 -7.62
C THR A 225 3.73 16.37 -6.90
N PRO A 226 4.62 17.38 -6.79
CA PRO A 226 5.88 17.20 -6.07
C PRO A 226 5.71 16.75 -4.62
N GLY A 227 4.60 17.11 -3.96
CA GLY A 227 4.27 16.72 -2.59
C GLY A 227 3.82 15.27 -2.41
N ALA A 228 3.46 14.59 -3.50
CA ALA A 228 3.02 13.20 -3.51
C ALA A 228 4.15 12.20 -3.26
N TRP A 229 5.39 12.64 -3.46
CA TRP A 229 6.59 11.83 -3.27
C TRP A 229 7.03 11.85 -1.82
N SER A 230 7.31 10.68 -1.25
CA SER A 230 8.03 10.58 0.02
C SER A 230 9.52 10.77 -0.18
N ASP A 231 10.22 11.09 0.91
CA ASP A 231 11.67 11.02 0.97
C ASP A 231 12.17 9.58 0.81
N TRP A 232 13.43 9.45 0.38
CA TRP A 232 14.14 8.19 0.41
C TRP A 232 14.51 7.83 1.84
N ASN A 233 14.14 6.63 2.27
CA ASN A 233 14.48 6.10 3.57
C ASN A 233 15.40 4.90 3.41
N ARG A 234 16.40 4.78 4.27
CA ARG A 234 17.31 3.63 4.28
C ARG A 234 16.53 2.35 4.55
N ALA A 235 16.74 1.33 3.72
CA ALA A 235 16.24 -0.01 3.92
C ALA A 235 17.33 -0.88 4.53
N GLU A 236 17.29 -1.10 5.85
CA GLU A 236 18.23 -1.97 6.57
C GLU A 236 17.83 -3.45 6.42
N ILE A 237 17.72 -3.89 5.17
CA ILE A 237 17.44 -5.27 4.81
C ILE A 237 18.75 -6.06 4.83
N GLY A 238 18.72 -7.28 5.39
CA GLY A 238 19.89 -8.16 5.52
C GLY A 238 20.32 -8.81 4.20
N ILE A 239 20.55 -7.99 3.16
CA ILE A 239 21.01 -8.42 1.85
C ILE A 239 22.51 -8.74 1.90
N ASN A 240 22.89 -9.82 1.24
CA ASN A 240 24.26 -10.34 1.21
C ASN A 240 24.87 -10.19 -0.19
N ALA A 241 26.18 -10.43 -0.31
CA ALA A 241 26.86 -10.44 -1.61
C ALA A 241 26.35 -11.53 -2.57
N ASN A 242 25.72 -12.57 -2.02
CA ASN A 242 25.15 -13.70 -2.75
C ASN A 242 23.72 -13.42 -3.27
N THR A 243 23.16 -12.25 -2.97
CA THR A 243 21.80 -11.88 -3.36
C THR A 243 21.76 -11.49 -4.84
N LEU A 244 20.80 -12.05 -5.58
CA LEU A 244 20.56 -11.67 -6.97
C LEU A 244 19.73 -10.38 -7.02
N GLU A 245 20.35 -9.25 -7.35
CA GLU A 245 19.72 -7.92 -7.30
C GLU A 245 18.42 -7.83 -8.12
N ARG A 246 18.36 -8.48 -9.28
CA ARG A 246 17.15 -8.50 -10.13
C ARG A 246 15.93 -9.18 -9.49
N THR A 247 16.15 -9.97 -8.45
CA THR A 247 15.09 -10.71 -7.74
C THR A 247 14.48 -9.92 -6.59
N ILE A 248 15.02 -8.73 -6.28
CA ILE A 248 14.52 -7.87 -5.21
C ILE A 248 13.19 -7.25 -5.65
N ARG A 249 12.11 -7.58 -4.92
CA ARG A 249 10.76 -7.09 -5.18
C ARG A 249 10.13 -6.54 -3.90
N PRO A 250 9.69 -5.27 -3.86
CA PRO A 250 8.78 -4.82 -2.81
C PRO A 250 7.39 -5.44 -3.03
N VAL A 251 6.65 -5.67 -1.95
CA VAL A 251 5.25 -6.07 -2.00
C VAL A 251 4.51 -5.52 -0.78
N PHE A 252 3.35 -4.91 -0.99
CA PHE A 252 2.51 -4.47 0.12
C PHE A 252 1.53 -5.58 0.48
N PHE A 253 1.64 -6.11 1.70
CA PHE A 253 0.85 -7.24 2.18
C PHE A 253 0.48 -7.01 3.64
N ASN A 254 -0.74 -7.39 4.05
CA ASN A 254 -1.16 -7.31 5.45
C ASN A 254 -0.93 -5.92 6.10
N ASN A 255 -1.19 -4.85 5.33
CA ASN A 255 -0.97 -3.46 5.71
C ASN A 255 0.48 -3.11 6.11
N ARG A 256 1.46 -3.83 5.55
CA ARG A 256 2.90 -3.60 5.75
C ARG A 256 3.66 -3.75 4.44
N LEU A 257 4.79 -3.06 4.35
CA LEU A 257 5.73 -3.22 3.23
C LEU A 257 6.64 -4.41 3.51
N PHE A 258 6.67 -5.36 2.57
CA PHE A 258 7.58 -6.48 2.52
C PHE A 258 8.57 -6.29 1.37
N VAL A 259 9.76 -6.87 1.52
CA VAL A 259 10.76 -6.95 0.45
C VAL A 259 11.20 -8.40 0.37
N THR A 260 11.16 -8.95 -0.84
CA THR A 260 11.56 -10.33 -1.13
C THR A 260 12.80 -10.33 -2.01
N TRP A 261 13.74 -11.24 -1.77
CA TRP A 261 14.92 -11.44 -2.61
C TRP A 261 15.39 -12.89 -2.55
N VAL A 262 16.25 -13.30 -3.48
CA VAL A 262 16.83 -14.64 -3.50
C VAL A 262 18.34 -14.56 -3.29
N ASP A 263 18.83 -15.34 -2.33
CA ASP A 263 20.24 -15.62 -2.14
C ASP A 263 20.60 -16.90 -2.89
N LEU A 264 21.62 -16.82 -3.74
CA LEU A 264 22.18 -17.96 -4.47
C LEU A 264 23.48 -18.39 -3.80
N ILE A 265 23.50 -19.58 -3.21
CA ILE A 265 24.65 -20.12 -2.50
C ILE A 265 25.17 -21.34 -3.25
N HIS A 266 26.42 -21.34 -3.67
CA HIS A 266 27.04 -22.50 -4.30
C HIS A 266 27.22 -23.64 -3.30
N VAL A 267 26.73 -24.83 -3.67
CA VAL A 267 26.84 -26.07 -2.91
C VAL A 267 27.39 -27.15 -3.84
N THR A 268 28.61 -27.62 -3.62
CA THR A 268 29.18 -28.75 -4.40
C THR A 268 28.82 -30.05 -3.71
N GLU A 269 27.88 -30.84 -4.26
CA GLU A 269 27.44 -32.08 -3.60
C GLU A 269 27.45 -33.37 -4.44
N GLU A 270 27.78 -33.36 -5.73
CA GLU A 270 27.80 -34.62 -6.50
C GLU A 270 29.05 -34.82 -7.36
N VAL A 271 29.69 -35.98 -7.16
CA VAL A 271 30.67 -36.58 -8.07
C VAL A 271 29.96 -37.79 -8.68
N GLU A 272 29.36 -37.63 -9.85
CA GLU A 272 28.93 -38.80 -10.62
C GLU A 272 30.15 -39.42 -11.29
N VAL A 273 30.44 -40.68 -10.92
CA VAL A 273 31.45 -41.50 -11.58
C VAL A 273 30.75 -42.26 -12.71
N THR A 274 30.87 -41.76 -13.94
CA THR A 274 30.39 -42.51 -15.10
C THR A 274 31.48 -43.49 -15.53
N LEU A 275 31.15 -44.79 -15.47
CA LEU A 275 31.93 -45.85 -16.10
C LEU A 275 31.43 -45.98 -17.55
N PRO A 276 32.28 -45.77 -18.57
CA PRO A 276 31.86 -46.01 -19.95
C PRO A 276 31.67 -47.51 -20.21
N ASP A 277 30.62 -47.88 -20.95
CA ASP A 277 30.38 -49.25 -21.39
C ASP A 277 31.48 -49.68 -22.38
N GLY A 278 32.43 -50.48 -21.91
CA GLY A 278 33.52 -51.02 -22.72
C GLY A 278 33.76 -52.50 -22.40
N THR A 279 33.79 -53.34 -23.43
CA THR A 279 34.22 -54.73 -23.28
C THR A 279 35.75 -54.77 -23.28
N ILE A 280 36.36 -55.40 -22.27
CA ILE A 280 37.81 -55.60 -22.21
C ILE A 280 38.15 -56.74 -23.18
N GLU A 281 38.79 -56.43 -24.31
CA GLU A 281 39.35 -57.45 -25.20
C GLU A 281 40.74 -57.89 -24.68
N ALA A 282 41.03 -59.19 -24.81
CA ALA A 282 42.32 -59.75 -24.40
C ALA A 282 43.43 -59.32 -25.35
N ASP A 283 44.63 -59.06 -24.82
CA ASP A 283 45.80 -58.74 -25.63
C ASP A 283 46.25 -59.96 -26.46
N ILE A 284 47.10 -59.75 -27.47
CA ILE A 284 47.55 -60.76 -28.45
C ILE A 284 48.16 -62.02 -27.79
N ASP A 285 48.63 -61.91 -26.53
CA ASP A 285 49.20 -63.00 -25.72
C ASP A 285 48.26 -63.59 -24.65
N GLY A 286 46.95 -63.30 -24.68
CA GLY A 286 45.95 -63.92 -23.80
C GLY A 286 45.98 -63.47 -22.33
N GLY A 287 46.71 -62.38 -22.03
CA GLY A 287 46.68 -61.71 -20.73
C GLY A 287 45.62 -60.62 -20.67
N PHE A 288 44.87 -60.56 -19.57
CA PHE A 288 44.01 -59.40 -19.28
C PHE A 288 44.89 -58.23 -18.80
N PRO A 289 44.74 -57.01 -19.34
CA PRO A 289 45.53 -55.86 -18.91
C PRO A 289 45.26 -55.49 -17.44
N VAL A 290 46.33 -55.29 -16.66
CA VAL A 290 46.25 -54.96 -15.21
C VAL A 290 45.77 -53.52 -14.95
N ASN A 291 45.84 -52.65 -15.96
CA ASN A 291 45.29 -51.29 -15.93
C ASN A 291 44.38 -51.07 -17.15
N PRO A 292 43.14 -50.55 -16.97
CA PRO A 292 42.24 -50.26 -18.08
C PRO A 292 42.83 -49.16 -18.98
N PRO A 293 42.61 -49.22 -20.31
CA PRO A 293 43.01 -48.17 -21.24
C PRO A 293 42.30 -46.83 -20.90
N PRO A 294 42.86 -45.67 -21.29
CA PRO A 294 42.29 -44.35 -20.96
C PRO A 294 40.87 -44.12 -21.49
N SER A 295 40.34 -44.99 -22.36
CA SER A 295 38.95 -44.98 -22.81
C SER A 295 37.95 -45.58 -21.81
N ILE A 296 38.41 -46.20 -20.72
CA ILE A 296 37.59 -46.83 -19.67
C ILE A 296 37.88 -46.23 -18.27
N ALA A 297 38.60 -45.10 -18.23
CA ALA A 297 38.84 -44.39 -16.97
C ALA A 297 37.53 -43.74 -16.49
N PRO A 298 37.19 -43.82 -15.17
CA PRO A 298 36.03 -43.13 -14.63
C PRO A 298 36.12 -41.63 -14.89
N VAL A 299 35.12 -41.06 -15.56
CA VAL A 299 35.01 -39.61 -15.73
C VAL A 299 34.23 -39.06 -14.54
N THR A 300 34.89 -38.21 -13.76
CA THR A 300 34.25 -37.45 -12.67
C THR A 300 33.62 -36.21 -13.27
N VAL A 301 32.29 -36.16 -13.36
CA VAL A 301 31.55 -34.93 -13.70
C VAL A 301 31.15 -34.26 -12.40
N ILE A 302 31.71 -33.08 -12.12
CA ILE A 302 31.31 -32.23 -10.99
C ILE A 302 30.23 -31.27 -11.51
N THR A 303 28.98 -31.49 -11.12
CA THR A 303 27.90 -30.54 -11.41
C THR A 303 27.78 -29.59 -10.23
N PRO A 304 28.09 -28.28 -10.37
CA PRO A 304 27.94 -27.34 -9.28
C PRO A 304 26.45 -27.12 -8.99
N ASN A 305 25.98 -27.58 -7.83
CA ASN A 305 24.64 -27.27 -7.34
C ASN A 305 24.63 -25.88 -6.69
N VAL A 306 23.45 -25.27 -6.67
CA VAL A 306 23.18 -24.01 -6.00
C VAL A 306 21.96 -24.18 -5.12
N ARG A 307 22.04 -23.64 -3.91
CA ARG A 307 20.92 -23.48 -3.00
C ARG A 307 20.33 -22.10 -3.20
N LEU A 308 19.06 -22.06 -3.59
CA LEU A 308 18.26 -20.85 -3.75
C LEU A 308 17.42 -20.65 -2.49
N ALA A 309 17.73 -19.60 -1.74
CA ALA A 309 16.96 -19.23 -0.55
C ALA A 309 16.19 -17.92 -0.82
N LEU A 310 14.87 -18.00 -0.92
CA LEU A 310 14.01 -16.82 -1.01
C LEU A 310 13.77 -16.27 0.40
N ASN A 311 14.35 -15.10 0.65
CA ASN A 311 14.24 -14.35 1.88
C ASN A 311 13.14 -13.29 1.78
N ILE A 312 12.47 -13.05 2.90
CA ILE A 312 11.50 -11.98 3.05
C ILE A 312 11.80 -11.21 4.34
N SER A 313 11.77 -9.88 4.25
CA SER A 313 11.79 -8.97 5.41
C SER A 313 10.63 -7.99 5.30
N TYR A 314 10.09 -7.55 6.44
CA TYR A 314 9.02 -6.56 6.50
C TYR A 314 9.39 -5.36 7.36
N LYS A 315 8.80 -4.23 6.98
CA LYS A 315 8.90 -2.99 7.74
C LYS A 315 7.96 -3.04 8.95
N LYS A 316 8.52 -2.77 10.14
CA LYS A 316 7.78 -2.67 11.40
C LYS A 316 7.19 -1.26 11.56
N TYR A 317 6.39 -1.07 12.61
CA TYR A 317 5.76 0.23 12.91
C TYR A 317 6.74 1.28 13.43
N ASP A 318 7.92 0.88 13.90
CA ASP A 318 9.00 1.76 14.36
C ASP A 318 9.94 2.19 13.22
N ASP A 319 9.53 1.98 11.97
CA ASP A 319 10.34 2.16 10.75
C ASP A 319 11.57 1.26 10.62
N SER A 320 11.83 0.36 11.57
CA SER A 320 12.89 -0.66 11.47
C SER A 320 12.45 -1.85 10.60
N TRP A 321 13.43 -2.60 10.10
CA TRP A 321 13.18 -3.81 9.32
C TRP A 321 13.25 -5.07 10.20
N SER A 322 12.49 -6.10 9.83
CA SER A 322 12.59 -7.42 10.45
C SER A 322 13.85 -8.15 10.00
N ALA A 323 14.31 -9.10 10.81
CA ALA A 323 15.30 -10.06 10.34
C ALA A 323 14.78 -10.81 9.10
N PRO A 324 15.64 -11.14 8.13
CA PRO A 324 15.25 -11.91 6.97
C PRO A 324 14.80 -13.31 7.39
N GLN A 325 13.68 -13.77 6.84
CA GLN A 325 13.20 -15.13 7.01
C GLN A 325 13.12 -15.85 5.67
N ILE A 326 13.56 -17.11 5.66
CA ILE A 326 13.57 -17.96 4.47
C ILE A 326 12.19 -18.60 4.31
N TYR A 327 11.51 -18.31 3.20
CA TYR A 327 10.21 -18.89 2.87
C TYR A 327 10.30 -20.00 1.82
N MET A 328 11.27 -19.93 0.91
CA MET A 328 11.56 -21.01 -0.04
C MET A 328 13.04 -21.36 -0.02
N ASP A 329 13.34 -22.65 -0.04
CA ASP A 329 14.70 -23.18 0.04
C ASP A 329 14.76 -24.40 -0.87
N VAL A 330 15.50 -24.28 -1.96
CA VAL A 330 15.59 -25.31 -3.00
C VAL A 330 17.04 -25.46 -3.45
N THR A 331 17.52 -26.69 -3.48
CA THR A 331 18.83 -27.01 -4.06
C THR A 331 18.64 -27.58 -5.46
N THR A 332 19.27 -26.96 -6.46
CA THR A 332 19.21 -27.38 -7.87
C THR A 332 20.57 -27.22 -8.54
N PRO A 333 20.84 -27.92 -9.66
CA PRO A 333 21.99 -27.62 -10.51
C PRO A 333 21.99 -26.17 -10.97
N ASN A 334 23.15 -25.51 -10.98
CA ASN A 334 23.25 -24.10 -11.40
C ASN A 334 22.89 -23.89 -12.88
N ALA A 335 23.38 -24.81 -13.71
CA ALA A 335 23.14 -24.81 -15.14
C ALA A 335 22.59 -26.18 -15.53
N PHE A 336 21.45 -26.17 -16.21
CA PHE A 336 20.82 -27.39 -16.71
C PHE A 336 20.07 -27.09 -18.00
N THR A 337 19.89 -28.13 -18.81
CA THR A 337 19.13 -28.05 -20.06
C THR A 337 17.92 -28.95 -19.94
N ARG A 338 16.74 -28.40 -20.19
CA ARG A 338 15.48 -29.16 -20.23
C ARG A 338 14.66 -28.70 -21.43
N ALA A 339 14.07 -29.65 -22.17
CA ALA A 339 13.34 -29.38 -23.41
C ALA A 339 14.15 -28.49 -24.40
N ASP A 340 15.42 -28.85 -24.63
CA ASP A 340 16.39 -28.15 -25.50
C ASP A 340 16.67 -26.68 -25.12
N LYS A 341 16.36 -26.26 -23.89
CA LYS A 341 16.64 -24.91 -23.39
C LYS A 341 17.69 -24.92 -22.28
N PRO A 342 18.90 -24.38 -22.53
CA PRO A 342 19.90 -24.20 -21.50
C PRO A 342 19.50 -23.02 -20.60
N VAL A 343 19.43 -23.25 -19.29
CA VAL A 343 19.14 -22.24 -18.27
C VAL A 343 20.31 -22.14 -17.32
N ASN A 344 20.71 -20.91 -16.99
CA ASN A 344 21.67 -20.65 -15.92
C ASN A 344 20.98 -19.80 -14.83
N LEU A 345 20.85 -20.35 -13.63
CA LEU A 345 20.09 -19.71 -12.55
C LEU A 345 20.74 -18.39 -12.06
N GLU A 346 22.06 -18.27 -12.09
CA GLU A 346 22.72 -17.00 -11.76
C GLU A 346 22.35 -15.87 -12.70
N ARG A 347 22.07 -16.15 -13.98
CA ARG A 347 21.74 -15.12 -14.99
C ARG A 347 20.24 -14.98 -15.24
N ASP A 348 19.51 -16.08 -15.24
CA ASP A 348 18.17 -16.17 -15.80
C ASP A 348 17.06 -16.25 -14.74
N LEU A 349 17.40 -16.46 -13.45
CA LEU A 349 16.42 -16.55 -12.36
C LEU A 349 15.69 -15.23 -12.10
N ASN A 350 14.35 -15.25 -12.12
CA ASN A 350 13.50 -14.13 -11.78
C ASN A 350 12.51 -14.49 -10.68
N THR A 351 11.88 -13.48 -10.09
CA THR A 351 10.91 -13.64 -9.00
C THR A 351 9.61 -12.91 -9.23
N ILE A 352 8.53 -13.46 -8.68
CA ILE A 352 7.23 -12.83 -8.54
C ILE A 352 6.91 -12.74 -7.05
N ALA A 353 6.47 -11.57 -6.59
CA ALA A 353 5.97 -11.33 -5.25
C ALA A 353 4.77 -10.39 -5.33
N ILE A 354 3.56 -10.94 -5.18
CA ILE A 354 2.32 -10.19 -5.35
C ILE A 354 1.32 -10.48 -4.25
N TYR A 355 0.55 -9.46 -3.87
CA TYR A 355 -0.61 -9.69 -3.03
C TYR A 355 -1.76 -10.24 -3.87
N ASP A 356 -2.12 -11.50 -3.61
CA ASP A 356 -3.17 -12.20 -4.33
C ASP A 356 -4.49 -12.15 -3.53
N VAL A 357 -5.43 -11.35 -4.04
CA VAL A 357 -6.78 -11.16 -3.48
C VAL A 357 -7.84 -12.04 -4.16
N SER A 358 -7.41 -13.00 -4.99
CA SER A 358 -8.30 -13.85 -5.80
C SER A 358 -8.98 -14.95 -5.00
N ALA A 359 -8.44 -15.31 -3.84
CA ALA A 359 -8.98 -16.35 -2.98
C ALA A 359 -9.17 -15.87 -1.54
N SER A 360 -10.02 -16.58 -0.81
CA SER A 360 -10.20 -16.40 0.64
C SER A 360 -9.65 -17.65 1.35
N PRO A 361 -8.66 -17.51 2.26
CA PRO A 361 -8.03 -16.26 2.68
C PRO A 361 -7.11 -15.66 1.61
N GLU A 362 -7.01 -14.33 1.60
CA GLU A 362 -6.05 -13.57 0.78
C GLU A 362 -4.63 -13.93 1.22
N SER A 363 -3.71 -14.02 0.27
CA SER A 363 -2.37 -14.54 0.51
C SER A 363 -1.32 -13.83 -0.32
N LEU A 364 -0.09 -13.76 0.17
CA LEU A 364 1.06 -13.33 -0.60
C LEU A 364 1.52 -14.52 -1.48
N PHE A 365 1.50 -14.33 -2.80
CA PHE A 365 2.05 -15.30 -3.75
C PHE A 365 3.50 -14.96 -4.05
N ILE A 366 4.38 -15.94 -3.88
CA ILE A 366 5.80 -15.84 -4.22
C ILE A 366 6.18 -16.95 -5.20
N ALA A 367 6.99 -16.61 -6.19
CA ALA A 367 7.51 -17.56 -7.16
C ALA A 367 8.96 -17.24 -7.54
N MET A 368 9.73 -18.31 -7.77
CA MET A 368 11.05 -18.27 -8.40
C MET A 368 10.94 -19.02 -9.73
N TYR A 369 11.37 -18.41 -10.83
CA TYR A 369 11.23 -19.02 -12.15
C TYR A 369 12.43 -18.72 -13.06
N ALA A 370 12.68 -19.61 -14.02
CA ALA A 370 13.67 -19.43 -15.08
C ALA A 370 13.33 -20.28 -16.31
N GLY A 371 13.75 -19.81 -17.49
CA GLY A 371 13.60 -20.55 -18.74
C GLY A 371 12.16 -20.63 -19.25
N GLU A 372 11.43 -19.53 -19.12
CA GLU A 372 10.04 -19.43 -19.56
C GLU A 372 9.91 -19.57 -21.09
N THR A 373 8.85 -20.26 -21.51
CA THR A 373 8.49 -20.39 -22.92
C THR A 373 7.02 -20.04 -23.05
N LEU A 374 6.75 -19.04 -23.88
CA LEU A 374 5.45 -18.41 -23.97
C LEU A 374 4.96 -18.54 -25.41
N VAL A 375 3.74 -19.02 -25.57
CA VAL A 375 3.10 -19.18 -26.89
C VAL A 375 2.24 -17.96 -27.18
N GLU A 376 2.44 -17.35 -28.34
CA GLU A 376 1.59 -16.25 -28.80
C GLU A 376 0.15 -16.74 -29.02
N GLY A 377 -0.83 -16.06 -28.41
CA GLY A 377 -2.25 -16.43 -28.46
C GLY A 377 -2.76 -17.18 -27.23
N ASP A 378 -1.90 -17.56 -26.28
CA ASP A 378 -2.35 -18.07 -24.98
C ASP A 378 -3.02 -16.96 -24.16
N ALA A 379 -4.17 -17.28 -23.59
CA ALA A 379 -4.98 -16.37 -22.76
C ALA A 379 -4.91 -16.69 -21.26
N ASP A 380 -4.53 -17.91 -20.89
CA ASP A 380 -4.65 -18.41 -19.52
C ASP A 380 -3.36 -19.05 -18.96
N GLY A 381 -2.27 -19.10 -19.76
CA GLY A 381 -0.99 -19.68 -19.34
C GLY A 381 -0.95 -21.21 -19.37
N SER A 382 -1.93 -21.83 -20.04
CA SER A 382 -2.04 -23.29 -20.16
C SER A 382 -0.93 -23.90 -21.03
N SER A 383 -0.45 -23.12 -22.00
CA SER A 383 0.64 -23.50 -22.91
C SER A 383 2.01 -23.01 -22.47
N SER A 384 2.07 -22.11 -21.46
CA SER A 384 3.31 -21.65 -20.87
C SER A 384 4.06 -22.81 -20.21
N THR A 385 5.36 -22.92 -20.52
CA THR A 385 6.26 -23.89 -19.88
C THR A 385 7.40 -23.18 -19.17
N TYR A 386 7.87 -23.78 -18.09
CA TYR A 386 8.95 -23.26 -17.25
C TYR A 386 9.95 -24.36 -16.98
N THR A 387 11.19 -24.13 -17.41
CA THR A 387 12.30 -25.03 -17.10
C THR A 387 12.57 -25.09 -15.59
N PHE A 388 12.36 -23.98 -14.89
CA PHE A 388 12.32 -23.90 -13.43
C PHE A 388 11.12 -23.06 -12.98
N LEU A 389 10.31 -23.60 -12.07
CA LEU A 389 9.28 -22.83 -11.37
C LEU A 389 9.08 -23.41 -9.97
N HIS A 390 9.28 -22.61 -8.93
CA HIS A 390 8.97 -22.98 -7.56
C HIS A 390 8.08 -21.90 -6.94
N THR A 391 6.93 -22.29 -6.38
CA THR A 391 5.93 -21.33 -5.90
C THR A 391 5.41 -21.66 -4.50
N ALA A 392 4.99 -20.62 -3.78
CA ALA A 392 4.36 -20.75 -2.48
C ALA A 392 3.36 -19.62 -2.22
N PHE A 393 2.36 -19.92 -1.39
CA PHE A 393 1.47 -18.93 -0.80
C PHE A 393 1.80 -18.75 0.68
N ILE A 394 1.77 -17.50 1.13
CA ILE A 394 1.94 -17.11 2.53
C ILE A 394 0.62 -16.50 3.01
N ASP A 395 0.04 -17.07 4.06
CA ASP A 395 -1.19 -16.54 4.65
C ASP A 395 -0.93 -15.33 5.56
N LYS A 396 -2.00 -14.68 6.06
CA LYS A 396 -1.89 -13.53 6.99
C LYS A 396 -1.22 -13.86 8.32
N ASN A 397 -1.13 -15.15 8.66
CA ASN A 397 -0.47 -15.66 9.86
C ASN A 397 0.97 -16.12 9.58
N PHE A 398 1.51 -15.82 8.40
CA PHE A 398 2.85 -16.20 7.93
C PHE A 398 3.05 -17.71 7.76
N ASN A 399 1.99 -18.50 7.68
CA ASN A 399 2.11 -19.91 7.34
C ASN A 399 2.37 -20.07 5.85
N LYS A 400 3.41 -20.84 5.53
CA LYS A 400 3.78 -21.23 4.17
C LYS A 400 2.91 -22.40 3.71
N ARG A 401 2.41 -22.32 2.48
CA ARG A 401 1.86 -23.44 1.73
C ARG A 401 2.56 -23.51 0.38
N GLN A 402 3.28 -24.60 0.12
CA GLN A 402 3.84 -24.83 -1.20
C GLN A 402 2.69 -24.95 -2.22
N ALA A 403 2.89 -24.35 -3.38
CA ALA A 403 1.94 -24.40 -4.48
C ALA A 403 2.57 -25.09 -5.70
N PHE A 404 1.72 -25.42 -6.67
CA PHE A 404 2.13 -26.02 -7.94
C PHE A 404 3.30 -25.24 -8.59
N PRO A 405 4.31 -25.89 -9.17
CA PRO A 405 4.50 -27.34 -9.35
C PRO A 405 5.25 -28.01 -8.18
N VAL A 406 4.99 -29.30 -7.96
CA VAL A 406 5.71 -30.11 -6.96
C VAL A 406 7.14 -30.41 -7.41
N ASP A 407 7.34 -30.67 -8.70
CA ASP A 407 8.61 -31.10 -9.29
C ASP A 407 9.50 -29.95 -9.79
N ASN A 408 9.22 -28.71 -9.34
CA ASN A 408 9.98 -27.50 -9.67
C ASN A 408 10.10 -27.16 -11.18
N HIS A 409 9.26 -27.75 -12.02
CA HIS A 409 9.21 -27.52 -13.46
C HIS A 409 7.76 -27.59 -13.95
N VAL A 410 7.50 -27.01 -15.12
CA VAL A 410 6.14 -26.99 -15.70
C VAL A 410 6.20 -27.29 -17.19
N GLU A 411 5.50 -28.33 -17.60
CA GLU A 411 5.28 -28.68 -19.00
C GLU A 411 3.91 -28.18 -19.49
N ALA A 412 3.70 -28.22 -20.81
CA ALA A 412 2.45 -27.74 -21.41
C ALA A 412 1.29 -28.66 -20.99
N MET A 413 0.17 -28.07 -20.60
CA MET A 413 -0.99 -28.85 -20.15
C MET A 413 -1.66 -29.54 -21.35
N ALA A 414 -1.85 -30.86 -21.28
CA ALA A 414 -2.70 -31.56 -22.25
C ALA A 414 -4.17 -31.23 -21.98
N TYR A 415 -4.99 -31.08 -23.04
CA TYR A 415 -6.40 -30.68 -22.93
C TYR A 415 -7.28 -31.67 -22.11
N ASP A 416 -6.78 -32.89 -21.88
CA ASP A 416 -7.49 -33.96 -21.19
C ASP A 416 -7.08 -34.18 -19.72
N ASP A 417 -6.08 -33.46 -19.21
CA ASP A 417 -5.68 -33.56 -17.79
C ASP A 417 -6.64 -32.76 -16.91
N ASP A 418 -7.14 -33.37 -15.83
CA ASP A 418 -7.84 -32.64 -14.76
C ASP A 418 -6.79 -31.87 -13.93
N PRO A 419 -6.74 -30.53 -14.01
CA PRO A 419 -5.71 -29.76 -13.34
C PRO A 419 -5.92 -29.80 -11.82
N GLU A 420 -4.81 -29.76 -11.07
CA GLU A 420 -4.89 -29.53 -9.63
C GLU A 420 -5.63 -28.22 -9.34
N LEU A 421 -6.37 -28.15 -8.23
CA LEU A 421 -7.27 -27.03 -7.93
C LEU A 421 -6.58 -25.65 -7.92
N GLN A 422 -5.27 -25.59 -7.64
CA GLN A 422 -4.47 -24.36 -7.65
C GLN A 422 -3.64 -24.16 -8.93
N GLN A 423 -3.48 -25.18 -9.78
CA GLN A 423 -2.63 -25.13 -10.98
C GLN A 423 -3.08 -24.05 -11.99
N PRO A 424 -4.38 -23.90 -12.32
CA PRO A 424 -4.84 -22.83 -13.23
C PRO A 424 -4.58 -21.43 -12.65
N ARG A 425 -4.70 -21.28 -11.33
CA ARG A 425 -4.45 -20.00 -10.64
C ARG A 425 -2.99 -19.60 -10.73
N VAL A 426 -2.07 -20.51 -10.42
CA VAL A 426 -0.63 -20.27 -10.47
C VAL A 426 -0.19 -19.98 -11.90
N ARG A 427 -0.59 -20.82 -12.88
CA ARG A 427 -0.23 -20.63 -14.29
C ARG A 427 -0.72 -19.30 -14.85
N LYS A 428 -1.98 -18.92 -14.58
CA LYS A 428 -2.54 -17.65 -15.04
C LYS A 428 -1.84 -16.44 -14.42
N THR A 429 -1.41 -16.57 -13.18
CA THR A 429 -0.67 -15.52 -12.46
C THR A 429 0.74 -15.36 -13.03
N CYS A 430 1.50 -16.46 -13.16
CA CYS A 430 2.81 -16.47 -13.81
C CYS A 430 2.72 -15.91 -15.23
N TRP A 431 1.80 -16.41 -16.05
CA TRP A 431 1.57 -15.93 -17.41
C TRP A 431 1.30 -14.41 -17.49
N ALA A 432 0.44 -13.88 -16.62
CA ALA A 432 0.12 -12.45 -16.63
C ALA A 432 1.36 -11.60 -16.32
N PHE A 433 2.14 -11.98 -15.32
CA PHE A 433 3.31 -11.21 -14.90
C PHE A 433 4.53 -11.41 -15.80
N GLU A 434 4.64 -12.55 -16.49
CA GLU A 434 5.83 -12.92 -17.26
C GLU A 434 5.68 -12.71 -18.76
N LEU A 435 4.49 -12.91 -19.34
CA LEU A 435 4.24 -12.61 -20.76
C LEU A 435 3.81 -11.17 -20.97
N LYS A 436 2.83 -10.71 -20.18
CA LYS A 436 2.19 -9.41 -20.42
C LYS A 436 2.85 -8.27 -19.66
N ASN A 437 3.54 -8.56 -18.55
CA ASN A 437 4.02 -7.53 -17.62
C ASN A 437 5.51 -7.66 -17.23
N LYS A 438 6.33 -8.36 -18.02
CA LYS A 438 7.73 -8.69 -17.67
C LYS A 438 8.59 -7.46 -17.36
N GLU A 439 8.45 -6.41 -18.16
CA GLU A 439 9.25 -5.18 -18.08
C GLU A 439 8.63 -4.11 -17.15
N ASN A 440 7.47 -4.39 -16.58
CA ASN A 440 6.70 -3.44 -15.77
C ASN A 440 6.72 -3.81 -14.28
N PHE A 441 6.24 -2.90 -13.44
CA PHE A 441 6.09 -3.15 -12.00
C PHE A 441 5.00 -4.18 -11.73
N GLN A 442 5.25 -4.98 -10.68
CA GLN A 442 4.24 -5.90 -10.17
C GLN A 442 3.18 -5.12 -9.38
N PHE A 443 1.98 -5.66 -9.30
CA PHE A 443 0.84 -4.98 -8.70
C PHE A 443 -0.10 -5.95 -8.01
N THR A 444 -0.95 -5.43 -7.13
CA THR A 444 -1.99 -6.22 -6.45
C THR A 444 -2.86 -6.93 -7.47
N TRP A 445 -2.98 -8.25 -7.33
CA TRP A 445 -3.47 -9.11 -8.39
C TRP A 445 -4.80 -9.76 -8.02
N ARG A 446 -5.76 -9.67 -8.94
CA ARG A 446 -7.08 -10.29 -8.82
C ARG A 446 -7.38 -11.14 -10.05
N VAL A 447 -7.19 -12.43 -9.92
CA VAL A 447 -7.64 -13.45 -10.88
C VAL A 447 -9.11 -13.70 -10.68
N VAL A 448 -9.86 -13.72 -11.77
CA VAL A 448 -11.17 -14.35 -11.82
C VAL A 448 -11.01 -15.64 -12.62
N ILE A 449 -11.12 -16.78 -11.94
CA ILE A 449 -11.17 -18.10 -12.58
C ILE A 449 -12.65 -18.45 -12.75
N THR A 450 -13.07 -18.61 -14.00
CA THR A 450 -14.43 -19.08 -14.32
C THR A 450 -14.36 -20.55 -14.67
N VAL A 451 -15.30 -21.34 -14.15
CA VAL A 451 -15.42 -22.75 -14.51
C VAL A 451 -16.02 -22.82 -15.91
N LEU A 452 -15.20 -23.15 -16.90
CA LEU A 452 -15.63 -23.26 -18.30
C LEU A 452 -16.56 -24.47 -18.55
N LYS A 453 -16.36 -25.59 -17.84
CA LYS A 453 -17.17 -26.80 -18.00
C LYS A 453 -17.10 -27.69 -16.76
N VAL A 454 -18.25 -28.11 -16.22
CA VAL A 454 -18.32 -29.15 -15.18
C VAL A 454 -18.46 -30.51 -15.88
N LYS A 455 -17.39 -31.32 -15.90
CA LYS A 455 -17.47 -32.73 -16.34
C LYS A 455 -17.96 -33.57 -15.16
N THR A 456 -19.26 -33.89 -15.10
CA THR A 456 -19.78 -34.86 -14.12
C THR A 456 -19.57 -36.27 -14.66
N GLN A 457 -18.61 -37.02 -14.13
CA GLN A 457 -18.53 -38.47 -14.35
C GLN A 457 -19.42 -39.19 -13.32
N SER A 458 -20.21 -40.17 -13.76
CA SER A 458 -21.01 -40.98 -12.84
C SER A 458 -20.10 -42.03 -12.21
N ALA A 459 -20.20 -42.27 -10.90
CA ALA A 459 -19.41 -43.31 -10.24
C ALA A 459 -19.68 -44.73 -10.80
N HIS A 460 -20.85 -44.93 -11.41
CA HIS A 460 -21.26 -46.18 -12.04
C HIS A 460 -22.01 -45.87 -13.34
N ASP A 461 -21.27 -45.62 -14.43
CA ASP A 461 -21.89 -45.41 -15.75
C ASP A 461 -22.50 -46.71 -16.33
N ASP A 462 -22.05 -47.88 -15.85
CA ASP A 462 -22.40 -49.20 -16.35
C ASP A 462 -23.34 -50.02 -15.43
N ASP A 463 -23.70 -49.53 -14.24
CA ASP A 463 -24.63 -50.22 -13.35
C ASP A 463 -26.10 -49.91 -13.73
N PRO A 464 -26.89 -50.92 -14.17
CA PRO A 464 -28.30 -50.73 -14.54
C PRO A 464 -29.18 -50.22 -13.40
N ALA A 465 -28.80 -50.46 -12.14
CA ALA A 465 -29.50 -49.97 -10.97
C ALA A 465 -29.27 -48.47 -10.73
N TRP A 466 -28.10 -47.95 -11.12
CA TRP A 466 -27.71 -46.56 -10.93
C TRP A 466 -28.16 -45.64 -12.08
N ASN A 467 -28.09 -46.13 -13.32
CA ASN A 467 -28.55 -45.40 -14.51
C ASN A 467 -29.85 -46.00 -15.10
N TYR A 468 -30.84 -46.22 -14.23
CA TYR A 468 -32.14 -46.78 -14.62
C TYR A 468 -32.80 -45.92 -15.73
N ASN A 469 -33.08 -46.55 -16.87
CA ASN A 469 -33.69 -45.93 -18.06
C ASN A 469 -32.96 -44.69 -18.63
N ASN A 470 -31.64 -44.57 -18.47
CA ASN A 470 -30.85 -43.44 -19.02
C ASN A 470 -31.32 -42.05 -18.57
N LEU A 471 -32.06 -41.96 -17.45
CA LEU A 471 -32.65 -40.71 -16.98
C LEU A 471 -31.59 -39.73 -16.44
N GLN A 472 -30.45 -40.24 -15.95
CA GLN A 472 -29.35 -39.37 -15.51
C GLN A 472 -28.60 -38.72 -16.70
N LYS A 473 -28.43 -39.43 -17.82
CA LYS A 473 -27.84 -38.86 -19.05
C LYS A 473 -28.66 -37.68 -19.62
N LYS A 474 -29.98 -37.64 -19.38
CA LYS A 474 -30.86 -36.54 -19.82
C LYS A 474 -30.75 -35.26 -18.98
N LYS A 475 -30.19 -35.32 -17.76
CA LYS A 475 -29.97 -34.13 -16.90
C LYS A 475 -28.64 -33.42 -17.16
N LYS A 476 -27.75 -33.96 -18.02
CA LYS A 476 -26.41 -33.41 -18.34
C LYS A 476 -26.42 -32.34 -19.45
N LYS A 477 -27.40 -31.43 -19.47
CA LYS A 477 -27.38 -30.27 -20.39
C LYS A 477 -27.09 -28.98 -19.64
#